data_AF-E2BL23-F1
#
_entry.id   AF-E2BL23-F1
#
_cell.length_a   1.000
_cell.length_b   1.000
_cell.length_c   1.000
_cell.angle_alpha   90.00
_cell.angle_beta   90.00
_cell.angle_gamma   90.00
#
_symmetry.space_group_name_H-M   'P 1'
#
loop_
_entity.id
_entity.type
_entity.pdbx_description
1 polymer ?
#
loop_
_entity_poly.entity_id
_entity_poly.type
_entity_poly.pdbx_seq_one_letter_code
_entity_poly.pdbx_strand_id
1 'polypeptide(L)'
;EERIVLLSEPGSKYIGHFTAISSTALAIKTDLFEFLVRKEFNIKNLIIGCDETVVNTGPNSGVIRLLELELKRSLQWFICMLYCNELPLRHLFLKLNGRTVGPKAFSGSTGKQLQICETLPVVSFESILSDLPLIDFADLSIDQKYLYEIVTAIFNNNLSTDVADRNPRKLNHSRRLT
;
A
#
# COMPACT_ATOMS: atom_id res chain seq x y z
N GLU A 1 -9.92 -1.75 -4.64
CA GLU A 1 -10.87 -1.07 -3.74
C GLU A 1 -10.10 0.07 -3.12
N GLU A 2 -10.55 1.31 -3.33
CA GLU A 2 -9.86 2.49 -2.81
C GLU A 2 -10.24 2.66 -1.33
N ARG A 3 -9.26 2.82 -0.45
CA ARG A 3 -9.48 2.97 0.99
C ARG A 3 -8.83 4.25 1.48
N ILE A 4 -9.65 5.13 2.03
CA ILE A 4 -9.25 6.43 2.54
C ILE A 4 -9.28 6.37 4.07
N VAL A 5 -8.12 6.55 4.69
CA VAL A 5 -7.95 6.63 6.14
C VAL A 5 -8.31 8.05 6.60
N LEU A 6 -9.03 8.14 7.72
CA LEU A 6 -9.44 9.41 8.31
C LEU A 6 -8.79 9.53 9.68
N LEU A 7 -8.01 10.59 9.87
CA LEU A 7 -7.44 10.95 11.17
C LEU A 7 -7.95 12.32 11.62
N SER A 8 -7.82 12.59 12.92
CA SER A 8 -8.10 13.89 13.52
C SER A 8 -6.90 14.38 14.31
N GLU A 9 -6.54 15.64 14.11
CA GLU A 9 -5.54 16.34 14.92
C GLU A 9 -6.17 17.26 15.99
N PRO A 10 -5.43 17.65 17.04
CA PRO A 10 -4.12 17.14 17.43
C PRO A 10 -4.17 15.69 17.97
N GLY A 11 -3.06 14.97 17.83
CA GLY A 11 -2.80 13.66 18.43
C GLY A 11 -2.97 12.47 17.47
N SER A 12 -2.98 12.71 16.16
CA SER A 12 -3.03 11.68 15.11
C SER A 12 -4.06 10.58 15.36
N LYS A 13 -5.24 10.98 15.85
CA LYS A 13 -6.27 10.05 16.29
C LYS A 13 -6.94 9.39 15.10
N TYR A 14 -6.91 8.07 15.04
CA TYR A 14 -7.69 7.32 14.08
C TYR A 14 -9.19 7.48 14.36
N ILE A 15 -9.92 8.08 13.42
CA ILE A 15 -11.37 8.31 13.54
C ILE A 15 -12.19 7.41 12.61
N GLY A 16 -11.55 6.77 11.62
CA GLY A 16 -12.19 5.76 10.79
C GLY A 16 -11.51 5.57 9.44
N HIS A 17 -12.17 4.82 8.58
CA HIS A 17 -11.80 4.67 7.18
C HIS A 17 -13.06 4.68 6.31
N PHE A 18 -12.89 5.13 5.08
CA PHE A 18 -13.89 5.11 4.03
C PHE A 18 -13.43 4.18 2.92
N THR A 19 -14.33 3.31 2.48
CA THR A 19 -14.07 2.34 1.41
C THR A 19 -14.89 2.74 0.20
N ALA A 20 -14.22 3.13 -0.87
CA ALA A 20 -14.91 3.62 -2.05
C ALA A 20 -15.41 2.47 -2.93
N ILE A 21 -16.65 2.60 -3.38
CA ILE A 21 -17.30 1.67 -4.31
C ILE A 21 -16.98 2.08 -5.76
N SER A 22 -16.94 3.40 -6.02
CA SER A 22 -16.61 3.97 -7.33
C SER A 22 -15.10 4.12 -7.54
N SER A 23 -14.69 4.23 -8.81
CA SER A 23 -13.31 4.48 -9.23
C SER A 23 -13.06 5.91 -9.71
N THR A 24 -14.09 6.76 -9.78
CA THR A 24 -13.96 8.14 -10.26
C THR A 24 -13.82 9.10 -9.10
N ALA A 25 -12.89 10.06 -9.20
CA ALA A 25 -12.61 10.99 -8.11
C ALA A 25 -13.82 11.79 -7.65
N LEU A 26 -14.69 12.21 -8.57
CA LEU A 26 -15.91 12.96 -8.25
C LEU A 26 -16.88 12.13 -7.41
N ALA A 27 -17.17 10.89 -7.82
CA ALA A 27 -18.07 10.01 -7.06
C ALA A 27 -17.47 9.65 -5.70
N ILE A 28 -16.18 9.30 -5.65
CA ILE A 28 -15.48 9.00 -4.39
C ILE A 28 -15.54 10.20 -3.44
N LYS A 29 -15.31 11.43 -3.94
CA LYS A 29 -15.43 12.65 -3.13
C LYS A 29 -16.83 12.83 -2.58
N THR A 30 -17.86 12.70 -3.42
CA THR A 30 -19.27 12.86 -3.01
C THR A 30 -19.63 11.87 -1.91
N ASP A 31 -19.36 10.58 -2.13
CA ASP A 31 -19.64 9.52 -1.17
C ASP A 31 -18.86 9.72 0.15
N LEU A 32 -17.59 10.15 0.06
CA LEU A 32 -16.77 10.47 1.22
C LEU A 32 -17.36 11.65 2.00
N PHE A 33 -17.77 12.72 1.32
CA PHE A 33 -18.37 13.89 1.97
C PHE A 33 -19.67 13.51 2.70
N GLU A 34 -20.56 12.76 2.03
CA GLU A 34 -21.78 12.24 2.66
C GLU A 34 -21.48 11.34 3.86
N PHE A 35 -20.45 10.50 3.75
CA PHE A 35 -19.99 9.67 4.86
C PHE A 35 -19.52 10.51 6.06
N LEU A 36 -18.73 11.57 5.81
CA LEU A 36 -18.25 12.48 6.85
C LEU A 36 -19.40 13.19 7.57
N VAL A 37 -20.37 13.70 6.81
CA VAL A 37 -21.57 14.36 7.34
C VAL A 37 -22.41 13.38 8.16
N ARG A 38 -22.71 12.20 7.61
CA ARG A 38 -23.53 11.18 8.28
C ARG A 38 -22.92 10.67 9.58
N LYS A 39 -21.59 10.61 9.67
CA LYS A 39 -20.86 10.21 10.88
C LYS A 39 -20.61 11.36 11.85
N GLU A 40 -21.05 12.57 11.50
CA GLU A 40 -20.87 13.78 12.30
C GLU A 40 -19.40 14.01 12.70
N PHE A 41 -18.47 13.66 11.80
CA PHE A 41 -17.06 13.85 12.08
C PHE A 41 -16.72 15.34 12.16
N ASN A 42 -15.84 15.69 13.11
CA ASN A 42 -15.30 17.04 13.18
C ASN A 42 -14.36 17.28 11.98
N ILE A 43 -14.93 17.81 10.90
CA ILE A 43 -14.21 18.11 9.66
C ILE A 43 -13.15 19.19 9.83
N LYS A 44 -13.12 19.98 10.92
CA LYS A 44 -12.15 21.06 11.10
C LYS A 44 -10.72 20.54 11.20
N ASN A 45 -10.56 19.39 11.86
CA ASN A 45 -9.26 18.80 12.16
C ASN A 45 -8.97 17.53 11.34
N LEU A 46 -9.76 17.31 10.29
CA LEU A 46 -9.67 16.14 9.44
C LEU A 46 -8.34 16.11 8.67
N ILE A 47 -7.68 14.96 8.75
CA ILE A 47 -6.57 14.54 7.89
C ILE A 47 -7.01 13.35 7.05
N ILE A 48 -6.63 13.38 5.77
CA ILE A 48 -6.91 12.31 4.81
C ILE A 48 -5.64 11.50 4.52
N GLY A 49 -5.71 10.19 4.72
CA GLY A 49 -4.69 9.23 4.30
C GLY A 49 -5.17 8.45 3.10
N CYS A 50 -4.38 8.38 2.02
CA CYS A 50 -4.74 7.57 0.86
C CYS A 50 -3.50 7.18 0.05
N ASP A 51 -3.74 6.40 -1.00
CA ASP A 51 -2.69 6.06 -1.94
C ASP A 51 -2.35 7.22 -2.89
N GLU A 52 -1.11 7.25 -3.39
CA GLU A 52 -0.64 8.20 -4.40
C GLU A 52 -1.12 7.81 -5.81
N THR A 53 -2.43 7.87 -6.04
CA THR A 53 -3.02 7.69 -7.37
C THR A 53 -3.48 9.03 -7.92
N VAL A 54 -3.48 9.18 -9.25
CA VAL A 54 -4.04 10.37 -9.93
C VAL A 54 -5.50 10.61 -9.52
N VAL A 55 -6.25 9.55 -9.22
CA VAL A 55 -7.63 9.65 -8.74
C VAL A 55 -7.70 10.36 -7.39
N ASN A 56 -6.77 10.09 -6.47
CA ASN A 56 -6.78 10.70 -5.14
C ASN A 56 -6.09 12.06 -5.11
N THR A 57 -4.90 12.16 -5.71
CA THR A 57 -3.95 13.28 -5.56
C THR A 57 -3.87 14.17 -6.80
N GLY A 58 -4.66 13.92 -7.84
CA GLY A 58 -4.67 14.73 -9.06
C GLY A 58 -4.89 16.23 -8.76
N PRO A 59 -4.06 17.14 -9.31
CA PRO A 59 -4.02 18.54 -8.87
C PRO A 59 -5.30 19.32 -9.19
N ASN A 60 -6.04 18.90 -10.21
CA ASN A 60 -7.26 19.58 -10.69
C ASN A 60 -8.54 18.81 -10.38
N SER A 61 -8.46 17.48 -10.27
CA SER A 61 -9.64 16.61 -10.23
C SER A 61 -9.48 15.44 -9.27
N GLY A 62 -8.45 15.43 -8.42
CA GLY A 62 -8.26 14.40 -7.41
C GLY A 62 -9.30 14.50 -6.30
N VAL A 63 -9.59 13.38 -5.63
CA VAL A 63 -10.54 13.31 -4.50
C VAL A 63 -10.22 14.38 -3.45
N ILE A 64 -8.95 14.50 -3.05
CA ILE A 64 -8.53 15.49 -2.04
C ILE A 64 -8.80 16.90 -2.55
N ARG A 65 -8.39 17.21 -3.79
CA ARG A 65 -8.59 18.55 -4.37
C ARG A 65 -10.06 18.92 -4.43
N LEU A 66 -10.92 18.00 -4.87
CA LEU A 66 -12.35 18.21 -4.96
C LEU A 66 -12.98 18.39 -3.57
N LEU A 67 -12.49 17.67 -2.56
CA LEU A 67 -12.95 17.79 -1.18
C LEU A 67 -12.51 19.12 -0.56
N GLU A 68 -11.28 19.59 -0.83
CA GLU A 68 -10.80 20.91 -0.41
C GLU A 68 -11.66 22.06 -0.96
N LEU A 69 -12.06 21.95 -2.24
CA LEU A 69 -12.95 22.91 -2.87
C LEU A 69 -14.34 22.93 -2.21
N GLU A 70 -14.89 21.75 -1.92
CA GLU A 70 -16.17 21.60 -1.20
C GLU A 70 -16.11 22.21 0.20
N LEU A 71 -15.04 21.91 0.94
CA LEU A 71 -14.83 22.39 2.32
C LEU A 71 -14.32 23.83 2.40
N LYS A 72 -13.98 24.44 1.25
CA LYS A 72 -13.38 25.78 1.13
C LYS A 72 -12.13 25.95 2.01
N ARG A 73 -11.34 24.89 2.15
CA ARG A 73 -10.07 24.91 2.91
C ARG A 73 -9.12 23.86 2.38
N SER A 74 -7.82 24.10 2.54
CA SER A 74 -6.82 23.07 2.33
C SER A 74 -6.94 21.98 3.40
N LEU A 75 -6.74 20.74 2.99
CA LEU A 75 -6.70 19.58 3.86
C LEU A 75 -5.24 19.24 4.16
N GLN A 76 -4.97 18.79 5.38
CA GLN A 76 -3.75 18.04 5.61
C GLN A 76 -3.99 16.60 5.15
N TRP A 77 -3.00 16.02 4.50
CA TRP A 77 -3.08 14.66 4.00
C TRP A 77 -1.71 14.00 4.02
N PHE A 78 -1.71 12.68 4.12
CA PHE A 78 -0.52 11.85 4.02
C PHE A 78 -0.74 10.79 2.95
N ILE A 79 0.28 10.56 2.15
CA ILE A 79 0.24 9.56 1.08
C ILE A 79 0.99 8.30 1.49
N CYS A 80 0.50 7.18 0.99
CA CYS A 80 1.24 5.93 1.08
C CYS A 80 2.59 6.04 0.37
N MET A 81 3.69 5.99 1.14
CA MET A 81 5.07 6.10 0.62
C MET A 81 5.55 4.85 -0.13
N LEU A 82 4.74 3.78 -0.23
CA LEU A 82 5.13 2.57 -0.97
C LEU A 82 5.47 2.91 -2.43
N TYR A 83 4.72 3.83 -3.06
CA TYR A 83 5.02 4.26 -4.43
C TYR A 83 6.37 4.96 -4.56
N CYS A 84 6.70 5.85 -3.61
CA CYS A 84 8.01 6.51 -3.58
C CYS A 84 9.15 5.50 -3.41
N ASN A 85 8.94 4.42 -2.67
CA ASN A 85 9.93 3.36 -2.49
C ASN A 85 10.07 2.46 -3.74
N GLU A 86 8.99 2.26 -4.49
CA GLU A 86 9.00 1.48 -5.73
C GLU A 86 9.66 2.23 -6.90
N LEU A 87 9.50 3.56 -6.97
CA LEU A 87 9.92 4.35 -8.13
C LEU A 87 11.43 4.24 -8.43
N PRO A 88 12.35 4.30 -7.44
CA PRO A 88 13.77 4.03 -7.67
C PRO A 88 14.07 2.61 -8.19
N LEU A 89 13.23 1.64 -7.82
CA LEU A 89 13.37 0.23 -8.20
C LEU A 89 12.61 -0.13 -9.48
N ARG A 90 11.93 0.82 -10.13
CA ARG A 90 11.05 0.59 -11.28
C ARG A 90 11.74 -0.20 -12.41
N HIS A 91 12.97 0.17 -12.76
CA HIS A 91 13.69 -0.51 -13.83
C HIS A 91 14.10 -1.95 -13.45
N LEU A 92 14.40 -2.19 -12.18
CA LEU A 92 14.67 -3.52 -11.65
C LEU A 92 13.41 -4.38 -11.71
N PHE A 93 12.27 -3.87 -11.21
CA PHE A 93 11.00 -4.59 -11.29
C PHE A 93 10.58 -4.85 -12.73
N LEU A 94 10.76 -3.89 -13.64
CA LEU A 94 10.47 -4.12 -15.05
C LEU A 94 11.35 -5.23 -15.66
N LYS A 95 12.62 -5.33 -15.24
CA LYS A 95 13.53 -6.37 -15.70
C LYS A 95 13.18 -7.76 -15.15
N LEU A 96 12.85 -7.84 -13.86
CA LEU A 96 12.54 -9.11 -13.18
C LEU A 96 11.12 -9.59 -13.50
N ASN A 97 10.13 -8.71 -13.31
CA ASN A 97 8.73 -9.04 -13.45
C ASN A 97 8.24 -8.90 -14.89
N GLY A 98 8.89 -8.09 -15.72
CA GLY A 98 8.41 -7.74 -17.06
C GLY A 98 7.32 -6.68 -17.04
N ARG A 99 6.74 -6.40 -18.22
CA ARG A 99 5.64 -5.44 -18.35
C ARG A 99 4.34 -6.05 -17.83
N THR A 100 3.48 -5.23 -17.25
CA THR A 100 2.09 -5.59 -16.95
C THR A 100 1.35 -5.95 -18.26
N VAL A 101 0.81 -7.16 -18.36
CA VAL A 101 0.01 -7.65 -19.51
C VAL A 101 -1.48 -7.82 -19.15
N GLY A 102 -1.83 -7.67 -17.87
CA GLY A 102 -3.20 -7.69 -17.40
C GLY A 102 -3.29 -7.36 -15.92
N PRO A 103 -4.49 -7.30 -15.32
CA PRO A 103 -4.69 -6.88 -13.93
C PRO A 103 -3.92 -7.70 -12.89
N LYS A 104 -3.54 -8.94 -13.23
CA LYS A 104 -2.83 -9.86 -12.35
C LYS A 104 -1.60 -10.48 -13.01
N ALA A 105 -1.18 -9.97 -14.17
CA ALA A 105 -0.25 -10.68 -15.04
C ALA A 105 0.90 -9.79 -15.50
N PHE A 106 2.10 -10.36 -15.48
CA PHE A 106 3.31 -9.73 -15.99
C PHE A 106 3.98 -10.60 -17.05
N SER A 107 4.78 -10.00 -17.93
CA SER A 107 5.41 -10.70 -19.06
C SER A 107 6.68 -11.45 -18.71
N GLY A 108 7.37 -11.08 -17.63
CA GLY A 108 8.66 -11.63 -17.21
C GLY A 108 8.52 -12.95 -16.47
N SER A 109 9.60 -13.73 -16.40
CA SER A 109 9.59 -15.06 -15.79
C SER A 109 9.21 -15.03 -14.31
N THR A 110 9.82 -14.13 -13.53
CA THR A 110 9.50 -13.95 -12.10
C THR A 110 8.07 -13.43 -11.94
N GLY A 111 7.69 -12.44 -12.75
CA GLY A 111 6.36 -11.83 -12.67
C GLY A 111 5.21 -12.80 -12.99
N LYS A 112 5.44 -13.79 -13.87
CA LYS A 112 4.49 -14.89 -14.12
C LYS A 112 4.33 -15.81 -12.91
N GLN A 113 5.42 -16.10 -12.20
CA GLN A 113 5.39 -16.96 -11.01
C GLN A 113 4.68 -16.32 -9.83
N LEU A 114 4.67 -14.98 -9.73
CA LEU A 114 3.93 -14.24 -8.68
C LEU A 114 2.43 -14.57 -8.64
N GLN A 115 1.82 -15.04 -9.73
CA GLN A 115 0.40 -15.42 -9.73
C GLN A 115 0.10 -16.64 -8.86
N ILE A 116 1.09 -17.52 -8.69
CA ILE A 116 0.95 -18.80 -7.99
C ILE A 116 1.89 -18.90 -6.79
N CYS A 117 2.58 -17.82 -6.43
CA CYS A 117 3.64 -17.85 -5.42
C CYS A 117 3.15 -18.34 -4.06
N GLU A 118 1.88 -18.08 -3.71
CA GLU A 118 1.23 -18.58 -2.49
C GLU A 118 1.19 -20.11 -2.39
N THR A 119 1.32 -20.82 -3.53
CA THR A 119 1.24 -22.28 -3.62
C THR A 119 2.59 -22.92 -3.94
N LEU A 120 3.62 -22.11 -4.21
CA LEU A 120 4.93 -22.64 -4.54
C LEU A 120 5.61 -23.12 -3.26
N PRO A 121 6.26 -24.30 -3.29
CA PRO A 121 7.04 -24.75 -2.15
C PRO A 121 8.26 -23.85 -1.97
N VAL A 122 8.71 -23.69 -0.73
CA VAL A 122 10.01 -23.10 -0.44
C VAL A 122 11.09 -24.01 -1.02
N VAL A 123 12.00 -23.43 -1.80
CA VAL A 123 13.17 -24.11 -2.38
C VAL A 123 14.44 -23.71 -1.63
N SER A 124 15.51 -24.46 -1.81
CA SER A 124 16.83 -24.03 -1.34
C SER A 124 17.27 -22.75 -2.06
N PHE A 125 17.95 -21.88 -1.33
CA PHE A 125 18.47 -20.61 -1.84
C PHE A 125 19.88 -20.34 -1.30
N GLU A 126 20.56 -19.37 -1.89
CA GLU A 126 21.85 -18.87 -1.41
C GLU A 126 21.63 -17.61 -0.57
N SER A 127 22.49 -17.38 0.43
CA SER A 127 22.42 -16.16 1.22
C SER A 127 22.76 -14.94 0.36
N ILE A 128 21.99 -13.87 0.58
CA ILE A 128 22.29 -12.56 0.01
C ILE A 128 22.82 -11.70 1.14
N LEU A 129 24.12 -11.42 1.11
CA LEU A 129 24.76 -10.55 2.10
C LEU A 129 24.29 -9.11 1.91
N SER A 130 23.85 -8.49 3.00
CA SER A 130 23.41 -7.10 3.05
C SER A 130 23.53 -6.57 4.47
N ASP A 131 23.70 -5.25 4.60
CA ASP A 131 23.62 -4.57 5.89
C ASP A 131 22.14 -4.35 6.22
N LEU A 132 21.58 -5.17 7.12
CA LEU A 132 20.22 -4.96 7.61
C LEU A 132 20.22 -3.85 8.67
N PRO A 133 19.28 -2.89 8.58
CA PRO A 133 19.16 -1.87 9.60
C PRO A 133 18.78 -2.50 10.94
N LEU A 134 19.35 -1.96 12.03
CA LEU A 134 18.90 -2.26 13.39
C LEU A 134 17.50 -1.66 13.57
N ILE A 135 16.49 -2.53 13.63
CA ILE A 135 15.09 -2.14 13.81
C ILE A 135 14.56 -2.75 15.11
N ASP A 136 13.86 -1.95 15.91
CA ASP A 136 13.08 -2.49 17.03
C ASP A 136 11.86 -3.24 16.50
N PHE A 137 11.79 -4.53 16.79
CA PHE A 137 10.67 -5.37 16.39
C PHE A 137 9.34 -4.89 16.99
N ALA A 138 9.36 -4.19 18.13
CA ALA A 138 8.14 -3.63 18.73
C ALA A 138 7.47 -2.55 17.85
N ASP A 139 8.27 -1.80 17.09
CA ASP A 139 7.81 -0.70 16.25
C ASP A 139 7.24 -1.16 14.90
N LEU A 140 7.45 -2.43 14.53
CA LEU A 140 7.02 -2.97 13.24
C LEU A 140 5.56 -3.44 13.26
N SER A 141 4.85 -3.13 12.17
CA SER A 141 3.56 -3.74 11.86
C SER A 141 3.71 -5.25 11.63
N ILE A 142 2.59 -5.99 11.65
CA ILE A 142 2.59 -7.44 11.41
C ILE A 142 3.23 -7.78 10.05
N ASP A 143 2.88 -7.02 9.01
CA ASP A 143 3.41 -7.23 7.66
C ASP A 143 4.90 -6.89 7.58
N GLN A 144 5.34 -5.84 8.27
CA GLN A 144 6.76 -5.46 8.33
C GLN A 144 7.60 -6.48 9.11
N LYS A 145 7.06 -7.04 10.20
CA LYS A 145 7.68 -8.13 10.96
C LYS A 145 7.92 -9.34 10.07
N TYR A 146 6.88 -9.73 9.33
CA TYR A 146 6.99 -10.87 8.43
C TYR A 146 8.03 -10.63 7.32
N LEU A 147 8.04 -9.43 6.72
CA LEU A 147 9.06 -9.05 5.74
C LEU A 147 10.48 -9.10 6.35
N TYR A 148 10.65 -8.55 7.56
CA TYR A 148 11.93 -8.56 8.26
C TYR A 148 12.44 -9.97 8.56
N GLU A 149 11.55 -10.88 9.00
CA GLU A 149 11.86 -12.29 9.22
C GLU A 149 12.30 -12.99 7.93
N ILE A 150 11.60 -12.77 6.81
CA ILE A 150 11.99 -13.34 5.50
C ILE A 150 13.37 -12.82 5.07
N VAL A 151 13.60 -11.51 5.15
CA VAL A 151 14.87 -10.90 4.76
C VAL A 151 16.02 -11.42 5.63
N THR A 152 15.78 -11.56 6.93
CA THR A 152 16.74 -12.13 7.88
C THR A 152 17.02 -13.61 7.59
N ALA A 153 16.00 -14.38 7.21
CA ALA A 153 16.15 -15.77 6.81
C ALA A 153 16.98 -15.93 5.53
N ILE A 154 16.75 -15.08 4.53
CA ILE A 154 17.55 -15.03 3.30
C ILE A 154 19.01 -14.70 3.62
N PHE A 155 19.24 -13.67 4.45
CA PHE A 155 20.59 -13.28 4.86
C PHE A 155 21.35 -14.41 5.57
N ASN A 156 20.69 -15.10 6.51
CA ASN A 156 21.31 -16.18 7.28
C ASN A 156 21.31 -17.55 6.59
N ASN A 157 20.73 -17.65 5.38
CA ASN A 157 20.45 -18.92 4.72
C ASN A 157 19.68 -19.93 5.62
N ASN A 158 18.73 -19.42 6.39
CA ASN A 158 17.98 -20.22 7.36
C ASN A 158 16.54 -19.72 7.48
N LEU A 159 15.61 -20.43 6.84
CA LEU A 159 14.18 -20.17 6.95
C LEU A 159 13.56 -21.16 7.94
N SER A 160 12.99 -20.65 9.04
CA SER A 160 12.26 -21.48 10.00
C SER A 160 10.95 -22.00 9.39
N THR A 161 10.47 -23.14 9.87
CA THR A 161 9.18 -23.71 9.45
C THR A 161 8.01 -22.77 9.76
N ASP A 162 8.07 -22.04 10.88
CA ASP A 162 7.03 -21.05 11.22
C ASP A 162 6.89 -19.95 10.15
N VAL A 163 8.00 -19.43 9.64
CA VAL A 163 7.99 -18.40 8.60
C VAL A 163 7.58 -19.00 7.26
N ALA A 164 8.03 -20.22 6.95
CA ALA A 164 7.70 -20.92 5.70
C ALA A 164 6.21 -21.28 5.57
N ASP A 165 5.59 -21.72 6.67
CA ASP A 165 4.19 -22.17 6.70
C ASP A 165 3.21 -20.99 6.87
N ARG A 166 3.71 -19.78 7.10
CA ARG A 166 2.87 -18.59 7.30
C ARG A 166 2.18 -18.21 6.00
N ASN A 167 0.85 -18.33 5.98
CA ASN A 167 0.07 -17.95 4.81
C ASN A 167 0.13 -16.42 4.59
N PRO A 168 0.74 -15.93 3.49
CA PRO A 168 0.84 -14.50 3.19
C PRO A 168 -0.51 -13.85 2.83
N ARG A 169 -1.59 -14.64 2.84
CA ARG A 169 -2.93 -14.34 2.32
C ARG A 169 -2.88 -14.07 0.82
N LYS A 170 -4.07 -13.84 0.25
CA LYS A 170 -4.22 -13.53 -1.17
C LYS A 170 -3.40 -12.29 -1.51
N LEU A 171 -2.54 -12.42 -2.51
CA LEU A 171 -1.77 -11.33 -3.08
C LEU A 171 -2.74 -10.25 -3.56
N ASN A 172 -2.61 -9.05 -2.99
CA ASN A 172 -3.31 -7.90 -3.51
C ASN A 172 -2.57 -7.42 -4.77
N HIS A 173 -3.12 -7.75 -5.94
CA HIS A 173 -2.61 -7.28 -7.23
C HIS A 173 -2.95 -5.81 -7.50
N SER A 174 -2.97 -4.97 -6.46
CA SER A 174 -2.96 -3.51 -6.64
C SER A 174 -1.86 -3.17 -7.64
N ARG A 175 -2.22 -2.41 -8.68
CA ARG A 175 -1.44 -2.14 -9.91
C ARG A 175 -0.16 -1.36 -9.65
N ARG A 176 0.75 -1.89 -8.85
CA ARG A 176 1.87 -1.13 -8.31
C ARG A 176 3.12 -1.99 -8.25
N LEU A 177 3.57 -2.42 -9.43
CA LEU A 177 4.97 -2.80 -9.66
C LEU A 177 5.44 -2.55 -11.11
N THR A 178 4.58 -2.08 -12.02
CA THR A 178 4.87 -1.18 -13.16
C THR A 178 3.60 -0.58 -13.75
#